data_AF-I2NHC7-F1
#
_entry.id   AF-I2NHC7-F1
#
_cell.length_a   1.000
_cell.length_b   1.000
_cell.length_c   1.000
_cell.angle_alpha   90.00
_cell.angle_beta   90.00
_cell.angle_gamma   90.00
#
_symmetry.space_group_name_H-M   'P 1'
#
loop_
_entity.id
_entity.type
_entity.pdbx_description
1 polymer ?
#
loop_
_entity_poly.entity_id
_entity_poly.type
_entity_poly.pdbx_seq_one_letter_code
_entity_poly.pdbx_strand_id
1 'polypeptide(L)'
;MSVLDLPLEEQKRIAKEVFQMPFEEWVEDMKTSLKEAKEFQKKLENYKPTEEEKARKIKALRENPNAIHFYRRVTDNYNLTVEEAIEAIRRS
;
A
#
# COMPACT_ATOMS: atom_id res chain seq x y z
N MET A 1 -11.62 4.73 -11.67
CA MET A 1 -12.93 4.10 -11.51
C MET A 1 -12.99 3.51 -10.12
N SER A 2 -13.94 3.96 -9.32
CA SER A 2 -14.24 3.53 -7.95
C SER A 2 -15.28 2.40 -7.97
N VAL A 3 -15.39 1.66 -6.87
CA VAL A 3 -16.52 0.72 -6.63
C VAL A 3 -17.87 1.44 -6.65
N LEU A 4 -17.88 2.74 -6.33
CA LEU A 4 -19.06 3.61 -6.38
C LEU A 4 -19.38 4.13 -7.79
N ASP A 5 -18.54 3.83 -8.79
CA ASP A 5 -18.82 4.13 -10.21
C ASP A 5 -19.55 2.97 -10.91
N LEU A 6 -19.74 1.83 -10.24
CA LEU A 6 -20.46 0.67 -10.76
C LEU A 6 -21.98 0.94 -10.85
N PRO A 7 -22.75 0.19 -11.65
CA PRO A 7 -24.21 0.26 -11.62
C PRO A 7 -24.78 0.02 -10.22
N LEU A 8 -25.88 0.69 -9.87
CA LEU A 8 -26.46 0.64 -8.52
C LEU A 8 -26.77 -0.78 -8.02
N GLU A 9 -27.26 -1.65 -8.90
CA GLU A 9 -27.57 -3.04 -8.55
C GLU A 9 -26.30 -3.83 -8.18
N GLU A 10 -25.19 -3.55 -8.85
CA GLU A 10 -23.89 -4.16 -8.53
C GLU A 10 -23.34 -3.62 -7.21
N GLN A 11 -23.51 -2.32 -6.94
CA GLN A 11 -23.12 -1.73 -5.67
C GLN A 11 -23.90 -2.34 -4.49
N LYS A 12 -25.24 -2.50 -4.63
CA LYS A 12 -26.08 -3.16 -3.62
C LYS A 12 -25.69 -4.61 -3.39
N ARG A 13 -25.37 -5.34 -4.47
CA ARG A 13 -24.88 -6.72 -4.38
C ARG A 13 -23.59 -6.80 -3.57
N ILE A 14 -22.62 -5.92 -3.86
CA ILE A 14 -21.34 -5.87 -3.13
C ILE A 14 -21.54 -5.53 -1.66
N ALA A 15 -22.33 -4.49 -1.34
CA ALA A 15 -22.63 -4.11 0.04
C ALA A 15 -23.20 -5.28 0.84
N LYS A 16 -24.14 -6.04 0.25
CA LYS A 16 -24.80 -7.17 0.90
C LYS A 16 -23.94 -8.43 0.96
N GLU A 17 -23.30 -8.83 -0.13
CA GLU A 17 -22.67 -10.15 -0.25
C GLU A 17 -21.21 -10.17 0.20
N VAL A 18 -20.48 -9.08 -0.07
CA VAL A 18 -19.04 -9.00 0.21
C VAL A 18 -18.81 -8.37 1.58
N PHE A 19 -19.43 -7.21 1.82
CA PHE A 19 -19.22 -6.45 3.05
C PHE A 19 -20.27 -6.72 4.13
N GLN A 20 -21.38 -7.38 3.76
CA GLN A 20 -22.45 -7.80 4.66
C GLN A 20 -23.00 -6.67 5.54
N MET A 21 -23.18 -5.49 4.93
CA MET A 21 -23.66 -4.29 5.61
C MET A 21 -24.78 -3.58 4.82
N PRO A 22 -25.59 -2.73 5.48
CA PRO A 22 -26.58 -1.90 4.82
C PRO A 22 -25.95 -1.04 3.70
N PHE A 23 -26.67 -0.88 2.60
CA PHE A 23 -26.14 -0.20 1.41
C PHE A 23 -25.73 1.24 1.70
N GLU A 24 -26.54 1.98 2.45
CA GLU A 24 -26.29 3.37 2.80
C GLU A 24 -25.06 3.53 3.69
N GLU A 25 -24.89 2.64 4.67
CA GLU A 25 -23.71 2.60 5.54
C GLU A 25 -22.44 2.25 4.74
N TRP A 26 -22.54 1.27 3.84
CA TRP A 26 -21.45 0.91 2.94
C TRP A 26 -21.01 2.04 2.03
N VAL A 27 -21.95 2.80 1.45
CA VAL A 27 -21.62 3.94 0.58
C VAL A 27 -20.83 5.01 1.35
N GLU A 28 -21.21 5.34 2.58
CA GLU A 28 -20.49 6.33 3.39
C GLU A 28 -19.10 5.84 3.82
N ASP A 29 -18.98 4.56 4.18
CA ASP A 29 -17.69 3.93 4.48
C ASP A 29 -16.75 3.95 3.26
N MET A 30 -17.28 3.60 2.08
CA MET A 30 -16.51 3.64 0.83
C MET A 30 -16.09 5.06 0.47
N LYS A 31 -16.95 6.08 0.62
CA LYS A 31 -16.56 7.48 0.38
C LYS A 31 -15.41 7.90 1.28
N THR A 32 -15.48 7.53 2.57
CA THR A 32 -14.44 7.84 3.56
C THR A 32 -13.13 7.15 3.20
N SER A 33 -13.18 5.83 2.98
CA SER A 33 -12.03 5.02 2.58
C SER A 33 -11.37 5.53 1.29
N LEU A 34 -12.16 5.93 0.28
CA LEU A 34 -11.65 6.48 -0.97
C LEU A 34 -10.99 7.86 -0.78
N LYS A 35 -11.52 8.69 0.13
CA LYS A 35 -10.91 9.97 0.47
C LYS A 35 -9.58 9.76 1.17
N GLU A 36 -9.55 8.91 2.20
CA GLU A 36 -8.34 8.59 2.95
C GLU A 36 -7.28 7.95 2.07
N ALA A 37 -7.67 7.03 1.18
CA ALA A 37 -6.76 6.41 0.22
C ALA A 37 -6.13 7.46 -0.72
N LYS A 38 -6.91 8.43 -1.21
CA LYS A 38 -6.39 9.54 -2.03
C LYS A 38 -5.42 10.42 -1.25
N GLU A 39 -5.74 10.75 0.01
CA GLU A 39 -4.85 11.54 0.86
C GLU A 39 -3.55 10.78 1.19
N PHE A 40 -3.65 9.49 1.48
CA PHE A 40 -2.51 8.62 1.71
C PHE A 40 -1.64 8.48 0.45
N GLN A 41 -2.25 8.29 -0.73
CA GLN A 41 -1.53 8.26 -2.00
C GLN A 41 -0.74 9.55 -2.25
N LYS A 42 -1.36 10.72 -2.03
CA LYS A 42 -0.66 12.01 -2.14
C LYS A 42 0.51 12.13 -1.15
N LYS A 43 0.36 11.61 0.07
CA LYS A 43 1.46 11.57 1.04
C LYS A 43 2.60 10.67 0.56
N LEU A 44 2.28 9.50 -0.01
CA LEU A 44 3.28 8.58 -0.56
C LEU A 44 4.02 9.15 -1.77
N GLU A 45 3.31 9.79 -2.70
CA GLU A 45 3.90 10.40 -3.90
C GLU A 45 4.95 11.48 -3.55
N ASN A 46 4.77 12.14 -2.40
CA ASN A 46 5.68 13.17 -1.91
C ASN A 46 6.62 12.70 -0.79
N TYR A 47 6.51 11.43 -0.38
CA TYR A 47 7.32 10.91 0.71
C TYR A 47 8.76 10.72 0.26
N LYS A 48 9.67 11.42 0.94
CA LYS A 48 11.12 11.21 0.82
C LYS A 48 11.62 10.65 2.15
N PRO A 49 12.22 9.45 2.17
CA PRO A 49 12.76 8.90 3.40
C PRO A 49 13.90 9.77 3.92
N THR A 50 13.90 9.99 5.23
CA THR A 50 15.01 10.65 5.93
C THR A 50 16.26 9.78 5.92
N GLU A 51 17.44 10.38 6.10
CA GLU A 51 18.69 9.64 6.18
C GLU A 51 18.71 8.64 7.36
N GLU A 52 18.04 8.96 8.48
CA GLU A 52 17.88 8.05 9.60
C GLU A 52 17.00 6.83 9.25
N GLU A 53 15.90 7.03 8.53
CA GLU A 53 15.07 5.92 8.05
C GLU A 53 15.82 5.03 7.06
N LYS A 54 16.59 5.63 6.14
CA LYS A 54 17.47 4.89 5.23
C LYS A 54 18.48 4.05 6.01
N ALA A 55 19.16 4.65 6.99
CA ALA A 55 20.13 3.95 7.83
C ALA A 55 19.51 2.77 8.58
N ARG A 56 18.32 2.95 9.17
CA ARG A 56 17.58 1.86 9.84
C ARG A 56 17.21 0.73 8.88
N LYS A 57 16.72 1.04 7.68
CA LYS A 57 16.38 0.05 6.66
C LYS A 57 17.60 -0.73 6.17
N ILE A 58 18.71 -0.03 5.91
CA ILE A 58 19.99 -0.65 5.51
C ILE A 58 20.54 -1.53 6.62
N LYS A 59 20.48 -1.08 7.88
CA LYS A 59 20.87 -1.88 9.04
C LYS A 59 20.06 -3.17 9.12
N ALA A 60 18.73 -3.09 9.00
CA ALA A 60 17.87 -4.26 8.99
C ALA A 60 18.21 -5.23 7.83
N LEU A 61 18.49 -4.72 6.64
CA LEU A 61 18.92 -5.55 5.49
C LEU A 61 20.24 -6.28 5.73
N ARG A 62 21.16 -5.70 6.52
CA ARG A 62 22.45 -6.31 6.84
C ARG A 62 22.37 -7.32 7.99
N GLU A 63 21.56 -7.02 9.00
CA GLU A 63 21.52 -7.79 10.26
C GLU A 63 20.44 -8.86 10.27
N ASN A 64 19.37 -8.69 9.50
CA ASN A 64 18.25 -9.62 9.47
C ASN A 64 18.12 -10.27 8.08
N PRO A 65 18.42 -11.57 7.94
CA PRO A 65 18.32 -12.27 6.65
C PRO A 65 16.90 -12.28 6.08
N ASN A 66 15.87 -12.11 6.91
CA ASN A 66 14.48 -12.07 6.47
C ASN A 66 14.05 -10.70 5.92
N ALA A 67 14.82 -9.64 6.17
CA ALA A 67 14.46 -8.29 5.73
C ALA A 67 14.33 -8.19 4.20
N ILE A 68 15.13 -8.95 3.45
CA ILE A 68 15.08 -8.94 1.98
C ILE A 68 13.77 -9.48 1.43
N HIS A 69 13.08 -10.39 2.14
CA HIS A 69 11.81 -10.96 1.69
C HIS A 69 10.70 -9.91 1.59
N PHE A 70 10.72 -8.89 2.46
CA PHE A 70 9.81 -7.76 2.36
C PHE A 70 10.01 -7.04 1.01
N TYR A 71 11.25 -6.67 0.68
CA TYR A 71 11.57 -5.93 -0.55
C TYR A 71 11.28 -6.73 -1.81
N ARG A 72 11.56 -8.04 -1.81
CA ARG A 72 11.21 -8.94 -2.92
C ARG A 72 9.72 -8.98 -3.17
N ARG A 73 8.92 -9.04 -2.10
CA ARG A 73 7.46 -9.09 -2.20
C ARG A 73 6.85 -7.79 -2.70
N VAL A 74 7.33 -6.64 -2.22
CA VAL A 74 6.78 -5.34 -2.63
C VAL A 74 7.23 -4.90 -4.03
N THR A 75 8.37 -5.39 -4.51
CA THR A 75 8.88 -5.12 -5.86
C THR A 75 8.51 -6.19 -6.88
N ASP A 76 7.89 -7.29 -6.44
CA ASP A 76 7.67 -8.51 -7.22
C ASP A 76 8.94 -9.05 -7.93
N ASN A 77 10.11 -8.77 -7.34
CA ASN A 77 11.40 -9.24 -7.83
C ASN A 77 12.03 -10.18 -6.82
N TYR A 78 11.76 -11.47 -6.94
CA TYR A 78 12.29 -12.50 -6.03
C TYR A 78 13.80 -12.76 -6.19
N ASN A 79 14.40 -12.29 -7.28
CA ASN A 79 15.84 -12.35 -7.50
C ASN A 79 16.60 -11.15 -6.91
N LEU A 80 15.89 -10.15 -6.38
CA LEU A 80 16.49 -8.97 -5.77
C LEU A 80 17.48 -9.36 -4.66
N THR A 81 18.71 -8.86 -4.78
CA THR A 81 19.78 -9.05 -3.80
C THR A 81 19.72 -8.00 -2.69
N VAL A 82 20.38 -8.28 -1.57
CA VAL A 82 20.48 -7.34 -0.44
C VAL A 82 21.20 -6.06 -0.87
N GLU A 83 22.24 -6.18 -1.68
CA GLU A 83 23.05 -5.08 -2.19
C GLU A 83 22.25 -4.16 -3.11
N GLU A 84 21.47 -4.73 -4.04
CA GLU A 84 20.58 -3.96 -4.92
C GLU A 84 19.49 -3.23 -4.12
N ALA A 85 18.93 -3.87 -3.09
CA ALA A 85 17.95 -3.23 -2.21
C ALA A 85 18.57 -2.06 -1.41
N ILE A 86 19.78 -2.25 -0.86
CA ILE A 86 20.51 -1.19 -0.17
C ILE A 86 20.81 -0.01 -1.12
N GLU A 87 21.23 -0.30 -2.35
CA GLU A 87 21.55 0.72 -3.34
C GLU A 87 20.31 1.51 -3.76
N ALA A 88 19.17 0.84 -3.93
CA ALA A 88 17.89 1.51 -4.18
C ALA A 88 17.49 2.45 -3.03
N ILE A 89 17.68 2.04 -1.77
CA ILE A 89 17.38 2.88 -0.59
C ILE A 89 18.29 4.12 -0.52
N ARG A 90 19.56 4.00 -0.95
CA ARG A 90 20.46 5.15 -0.99
C ARG A 90 20.04 6.20 -2.01
N ARG A 91 19.42 5.76 -3.12
CA ARG A 91 18.99 6.61 -4.25
C ARG A 91 17.60 7.23 -4.08
N SER A 92 16.73 6.62 -3.27
CA SER A 92 15.39 7.15 -2.93
C SER A 92 15.46 8.40 -2.07
#